data_AF-G4Z5Y0-F1
#
_entry.id   AF-G4Z5Y0-F1
#
_cell.length_a   1.000
_cell.length_b   1.000
_cell.length_c   1.000
_cell.angle_alpha   90.00
_cell.angle_beta   90.00
_cell.angle_gamma   90.00
#
_symmetry.space_group_name_H-M   'P 1'
#
loop_
_entity.id
_entity.type
_entity.pdbx_description
1 polymer ?
#
loop_
_entity_poly.entity_id
_entity_poly.type
_entity_poly.pdbx_seq_one_letter_code
_entity_poly.pdbx_strand_id
1 'polypeptide(L)'
;MTFAKAYGSLQHLVDVHAEDEEEDDAVSKRTQLMVWRKFKFDECLEINRVAYGRIMADLEKHRRHPHKGMTLGWTDRRRLDNGVMSYCFSKFFANRSAAELAENTWQLGSNMKRASRFFSVFLNVDVHIVQHVDMNNIVCLRTVNQADHDVVLKSLYLLTRFETEKGFIILVHGLDPARLEDDFTTLAMVGKAEIWHDEFRW
;
A
#
# COMPACT_ATOMS: atom_id res chain seq x y z
N MET A 1 12.61 -8.04 -49.81
CA MET A 1 13.00 -8.80 -48.60
C MET A 1 12.73 -7.92 -47.39
N THR A 2 11.55 -8.04 -46.78
CA THR A 2 11.18 -7.19 -45.63
C THR A 2 10.17 -7.92 -44.75
N PHE A 3 10.56 -9.08 -44.21
CA PHE A 3 9.76 -9.80 -43.21
C PHE A 3 10.58 -10.22 -41.96
N ALA A 4 11.90 -10.05 -41.96
CA ALA A 4 12.76 -10.50 -40.85
C ALA A 4 12.88 -9.49 -39.68
N LYS A 5 12.59 -8.21 -39.87
CA LYS A 5 12.74 -7.18 -38.82
C LYS A 5 11.55 -7.08 -37.84
N ALA A 6 10.38 -7.59 -38.20
CA ALA A 6 9.21 -7.56 -37.33
C ALA A 6 9.23 -8.68 -36.27
N TYR A 7 9.88 -9.81 -36.55
CA TYR A 7 9.97 -10.94 -35.62
C TYR A 7 10.89 -10.67 -34.43
N GLY A 8 12.02 -9.99 -34.62
CA GLY A 8 12.91 -9.63 -33.52
C GLY A 8 12.30 -8.66 -32.50
N SER A 9 11.41 -7.77 -32.95
CA SER A 9 10.72 -6.83 -32.06
C SER A 9 9.61 -7.48 -31.23
N LEU A 10 8.98 -8.55 -31.76
CA LEU A 10 7.98 -9.32 -31.02
C LEU A 10 8.64 -10.32 -30.07
N GLN A 11 9.78 -10.90 -30.44
CA GLN A 11 10.53 -11.78 -29.54
C GLN A 11 11.00 -11.04 -28.29
N HIS A 12 11.54 -9.82 -28.40
CA HIS A 12 11.88 -9.01 -27.22
C HIS A 12 10.66 -8.67 -26.35
N LEU A 13 9.46 -8.50 -26.93
CA LEU A 13 8.23 -8.27 -26.14
C LEU A 13 7.75 -9.55 -25.44
N VAL A 14 7.92 -10.70 -26.09
CA VAL A 14 7.63 -12.03 -25.50
C VAL A 14 8.65 -12.38 -24.44
N ASP A 15 9.93 -12.07 -24.64
CA ASP A 15 11.00 -12.32 -23.68
C ASP A 15 10.86 -11.39 -22.47
N VAL A 16 10.50 -10.10 -22.65
CA VAL A 16 10.18 -9.21 -21.52
C VAL A 16 8.94 -9.69 -20.76
N HIS A 17 7.91 -10.17 -21.45
CA HIS A 17 6.73 -10.73 -20.78
C HIS A 17 7.00 -12.08 -20.09
N ALA A 18 7.89 -12.91 -20.64
CA ALA A 18 8.30 -14.16 -20.03
C ALA A 18 9.22 -13.92 -18.82
N GLU A 19 10.14 -12.96 -18.90
CA GLU A 19 10.95 -12.50 -17.76
C GLU A 19 10.05 -11.91 -16.65
N ASP A 20 9.06 -11.10 -17.01
CA ASP A 20 8.06 -10.56 -16.07
C ASP A 20 7.22 -11.67 -15.41
N GLU A 21 6.89 -12.76 -16.12
CA GLU A 21 6.11 -13.89 -15.62
C GLU A 21 6.97 -14.86 -14.76
N GLU A 22 8.22 -15.11 -15.14
CA GLU A 22 9.17 -15.93 -14.36
C GLU A 22 9.61 -15.22 -13.07
N GLU A 23 9.78 -13.89 -13.10
CA GLU A 23 10.02 -13.09 -11.90
C GLU A 23 8.80 -13.08 -10.97
N ASP A 24 7.57 -12.96 -11.51
CA ASP A 24 6.32 -13.07 -10.73
C ASP A 24 6.17 -14.45 -10.07
N ASP A 25 6.52 -15.53 -10.79
CA ASP A 25 6.46 -16.90 -10.25
C ASP A 25 7.54 -17.17 -9.20
N ALA A 26 8.76 -16.65 -9.40
CA ALA A 26 9.85 -16.76 -8.42
C ALA A 26 9.58 -15.92 -7.15
N VAL A 27 9.00 -14.73 -7.30
CA VAL A 27 8.58 -13.86 -6.18
C VAL A 27 7.38 -14.44 -5.45
N SER A 28 6.39 -14.99 -6.18
CA SER A 28 5.24 -15.71 -5.62
C SER A 28 5.70 -16.93 -4.80
N LYS A 29 6.65 -17.72 -5.32
CA LYS A 29 7.26 -18.85 -4.60
C LYS A 29 8.08 -18.41 -3.38
N ARG A 30 8.80 -17.28 -3.43
CA ARG A 30 9.51 -16.72 -2.26
C ARG A 30 8.55 -16.24 -1.17
N THR A 31 7.40 -15.70 -1.54
CA THR A 31 6.39 -15.22 -0.58
C THR A 31 5.70 -16.39 0.15
N GLN A 32 5.63 -17.57 -0.47
CA GLN A 32 5.11 -18.80 0.15
C GLN A 32 6.02 -19.42 1.22
N LEU A 33 7.26 -18.96 1.38
CA LEU A 33 8.23 -19.48 2.35
C LEU A 33 8.20 -18.75 3.71
N MET A 34 7.36 -17.72 3.87
CA MET A 34 7.20 -17.06 5.17
C MET A 34 6.38 -17.93 6.11
N VAL A 35 7.02 -18.46 7.16
CA VAL A 35 6.28 -18.98 8.30
C VAL A 35 5.67 -17.77 9.01
N TRP A 36 4.36 -17.73 9.12
CA TRP A 36 3.67 -16.55 9.64
C TRP A 36 2.40 -16.95 10.37
N ARG A 37 2.13 -16.25 11.48
CA ARG A 37 0.85 -16.40 12.17
C ARG A 37 -0.26 -15.78 11.33
N LYS A 38 -0.99 -16.61 10.59
CA LYS A 38 -2.13 -16.20 9.76
C LYS A 38 -3.05 -15.22 10.47
N PHE A 39 -3.26 -14.08 9.82
CA PHE A 39 -4.22 -13.07 10.24
C PHE A 39 -5.62 -13.60 10.01
N LYS A 40 -6.48 -13.50 11.03
CA LYS A 40 -7.86 -13.96 10.94
C LYS A 40 -8.80 -12.82 10.61
N PHE A 41 -9.94 -13.16 10.02
CA PHE A 41 -11.00 -12.22 9.71
C PHE A 41 -11.44 -11.40 10.94
N ASP A 42 -11.58 -12.04 12.11
CA ASP A 42 -11.96 -11.36 13.35
C ASP A 42 -10.92 -10.31 13.80
N GLU A 43 -9.63 -10.55 13.53
CA GLU A 43 -8.57 -9.56 13.80
C GLU A 43 -8.72 -8.34 12.88
N CYS A 44 -9.09 -8.53 11.60
CA CYS A 44 -9.38 -7.43 10.68
C CYS A 44 -10.57 -6.59 11.17
N LEU A 45 -11.65 -7.25 11.61
CA LEU A 45 -12.84 -6.55 12.10
C LEU A 45 -12.53 -5.68 13.32
N GLU A 46 -11.74 -6.20 14.26
CA GLU A 46 -11.36 -5.44 15.45
C GLU A 46 -10.46 -4.25 15.11
N ILE A 47 -9.50 -4.42 14.20
CA ILE A 47 -8.69 -3.30 13.68
C ILE A 47 -9.60 -2.25 13.05
N ASN A 48 -10.54 -2.65 12.19
CA ASN A 48 -11.44 -1.73 11.50
C ASN A 48 -12.30 -0.94 12.49
N ARG A 49 -12.81 -1.60 13.53
CA ARG A 49 -13.60 -0.97 14.59
C ARG A 49 -12.80 0.09 15.35
N VAL A 50 -11.58 -0.24 15.76
CA VAL A 50 -10.70 0.69 16.50
C VAL A 50 -10.25 1.84 15.61
N ALA A 51 -9.85 1.54 14.36
CA ALA A 51 -9.42 2.52 13.39
C ALA A 51 -10.54 3.49 13.04
N TYR A 52 -11.78 3.03 12.86
CA TYR A 52 -12.93 3.89 12.61
C TYR A 52 -13.08 4.96 13.70
N GLY A 53 -12.98 4.58 14.97
CA GLY A 53 -13.02 5.53 16.09
C GLY A 53 -11.92 6.60 16.00
N ARG A 54 -10.69 6.19 15.68
CA ARG A 54 -9.54 7.11 15.51
C ARG A 54 -9.75 8.07 14.34
N ILE A 55 -10.16 7.54 13.18
CA ILE A 55 -10.44 8.30 11.95
C ILE A 55 -11.50 9.37 12.22
N MET A 56 -12.61 8.99 12.85
CA MET A 56 -13.70 9.91 13.14
C MET A 56 -13.29 11.01 14.13
N ALA A 57 -12.48 10.67 15.14
CA ALA A 57 -11.93 11.66 16.07
C ALA A 57 -10.99 12.65 15.36
N ASP A 58 -10.13 12.17 14.47
CA ASP A 58 -9.18 13.04 13.75
C ASP A 58 -9.87 13.92 12.71
N LEU A 59 -10.85 13.39 11.98
CA LEU A 59 -11.73 14.17 11.11
C LEU A 59 -12.39 15.33 11.85
N GLU A 60 -12.91 15.06 13.05
CA GLU A 60 -13.55 16.08 13.88
C GLU A 60 -12.55 17.15 14.37
N LYS A 61 -11.34 16.75 14.77
CA LYS A 61 -10.28 17.70 15.12
C LYS A 61 -9.90 18.61 13.95
N HIS A 62 -9.80 18.05 12.74
CA HIS A 62 -9.48 18.80 11.53
C HIS A 62 -10.61 19.75 11.10
N ARG A 63 -11.88 19.43 11.37
CA ARG A 63 -13.02 20.33 11.07
C ARG A 63 -12.99 21.62 11.89
N ARG A 64 -12.51 21.56 13.14
CA ARG A 64 -12.46 22.73 14.04
C ARG A 64 -11.41 23.77 13.64
N HIS A 65 -10.49 23.42 12.74
CA HIS A 65 -9.41 24.30 12.28
C HIS A 65 -9.43 24.43 10.75
N PRO A 66 -10.43 25.12 10.16
CA PRO A 66 -10.54 25.26 8.72
C PRO A 66 -9.43 26.14 8.15
N HIS A 67 -8.65 25.62 7.19
CA HIS A 67 -7.66 26.36 6.41
C HIS A 67 -8.21 26.83 5.05
N LYS A 68 -7.59 27.88 4.48
CA LYS A 68 -8.03 28.62 3.27
C LYS A 68 -7.28 28.25 1.98
N GLY A 69 -6.68 27.06 1.88
CA GLY A 69 -5.88 26.66 0.71
C GLY A 69 -6.55 25.54 -0.09
N MET A 70 -6.74 25.75 -1.40
CA MET A 70 -7.12 24.71 -2.35
C MET A 70 -6.07 24.59 -3.45
N THR A 71 -5.62 23.37 -3.73
CA THR A 71 -4.69 23.08 -4.83
C THR A 71 -5.31 22.01 -5.72
N LEU A 72 -5.57 22.33 -6.99
CA LEU A 72 -6.16 21.39 -7.96
C LEU A 72 -7.47 20.72 -7.46
N GLY A 73 -8.28 21.47 -6.71
CA GLY A 73 -9.54 21.01 -6.11
C GLY A 73 -9.38 20.18 -4.83
N TRP A 74 -8.15 19.94 -4.37
CA TRP A 74 -7.87 19.35 -3.06
C TRP A 74 -7.82 20.43 -1.99
N THR A 75 -8.51 20.20 -0.88
CA THR A 75 -8.33 20.93 0.37
C THR A 75 -7.32 20.19 1.23
N ASP A 76 -6.28 20.88 1.71
CA ASP A 76 -5.27 20.36 2.62
C ASP A 76 -5.50 20.91 4.02
N ARG A 77 -5.60 20.01 5.02
CA ARG A 77 -5.64 20.36 6.44
C ARG A 77 -4.47 19.71 7.15
N ARG A 78 -3.62 20.52 7.76
CA ARG A 78 -2.46 20.08 8.54
C ARG A 78 -2.66 20.42 10.01
N ARG A 79 -2.17 19.57 10.89
CA ARG A 79 -2.23 19.81 12.34
C ARG A 79 -1.00 19.24 13.01
N LEU A 80 -0.28 20.08 13.75
CA LEU A 80 0.83 19.69 14.61
C LEU A 80 0.31 19.55 16.05
N ASP A 81 0.38 18.35 16.61
CA ASP A 81 -0.07 18.05 17.97
C ASP A 81 1.00 17.22 18.67
N ASN A 82 1.51 17.70 19.81
CA ASN A 82 2.61 17.06 20.57
C ASN A 82 3.83 16.66 19.71
N GLY A 83 4.23 17.52 18.76
CA GLY A 83 5.35 17.25 17.86
C GLY A 83 5.04 16.29 16.71
N VAL A 84 3.82 15.75 16.62
CA VAL A 84 3.36 14.88 15.53
C VAL A 84 2.55 15.69 14.53
N MET A 85 2.99 15.72 13.28
CA MET A 85 2.25 16.34 12.19
C MET A 85 1.26 15.35 11.58
N SER A 86 0.02 15.77 11.45
CA SER A 86 -1.08 15.02 10.82
C SER A 86 -1.62 15.81 9.63
N TYR A 87 -2.02 15.09 8.58
CA TYR A 87 -2.49 15.65 7.32
C TYR A 87 -3.82 15.02 6.95
N CYS A 88 -4.75 15.82 6.44
CA CYS A 88 -6.03 15.36 5.94
C CYS A 88 -6.33 16.10 4.63
N PHE A 89 -6.38 15.35 3.54
CA PHE A 89 -6.73 15.88 2.22
C PHE A 89 -8.18 15.52 1.90
N SER A 90 -8.92 16.44 1.30
CA SER A 90 -10.28 16.17 0.84
C SER A 90 -10.57 16.78 -0.51
N LYS A 91 -11.28 16.05 -1.35
CA LYS A 91 -11.75 16.49 -2.67
C LYS A 91 -13.19 16.04 -2.88
N PHE A 92 -14.00 16.92 -3.46
CA PHE A 92 -15.36 16.62 -3.86
C PHE A 92 -15.40 16.17 -5.32
N PHE A 93 -16.12 15.08 -5.59
CA PHE A 93 -16.29 14.52 -6.94
C PHE A 93 -17.78 14.57 -7.31
N ALA A 94 -18.18 15.58 -8.10
CA ALA A 94 -19.60 15.85 -8.38
C ALA A 94 -20.33 14.72 -9.13
N ASN A 95 -19.63 13.99 -10.00
CA ASN A 95 -20.23 13.02 -10.94
C ASN A 95 -19.77 11.58 -10.68
N ARG A 96 -19.34 11.26 -9.46
CA ARG A 96 -18.89 9.91 -9.07
C ARG A 96 -19.54 9.53 -7.76
N SER A 97 -20.00 8.28 -7.65
CA SER A 97 -20.55 7.78 -6.39
C SER A 97 -19.44 7.38 -5.42
N ALA A 98 -19.73 7.39 -4.11
CA ALA A 98 -18.77 6.92 -3.10
C ALA A 98 -18.39 5.45 -3.31
N ALA A 99 -19.35 4.61 -3.71
CA ALA A 99 -19.11 3.19 -4.01
C ALA A 99 -18.16 3.02 -5.21
N GLU A 100 -18.37 3.78 -6.28
CA GLU A 100 -17.50 3.75 -7.45
C GLU A 100 -16.07 4.20 -7.13
N LEU A 101 -15.92 5.27 -6.35
CA LEU A 101 -14.61 5.74 -5.91
C LEU A 101 -13.91 4.69 -5.04
N ALA A 102 -14.62 4.10 -4.07
CA ALA A 102 -14.08 3.07 -3.20
C ALA A 102 -13.68 1.80 -3.97
N GLU A 103 -14.47 1.36 -4.94
CA GLU A 103 -14.12 0.22 -5.80
C GLU A 103 -12.88 0.52 -6.62
N ASN A 104 -12.82 1.66 -7.30
CA ASN A 104 -11.67 2.03 -8.12
C ASN A 104 -10.39 2.17 -7.28
N THR A 105 -10.47 2.82 -6.11
CA THR A 105 -9.32 2.96 -5.20
C THR A 105 -8.87 1.60 -4.68
N TRP A 106 -9.81 0.70 -4.34
CA TRP A 106 -9.48 -0.66 -3.91
C TRP A 106 -8.75 -1.43 -5.01
N GLN A 107 -9.29 -1.48 -6.23
CA GLN A 107 -8.68 -2.18 -7.36
C GLN A 107 -7.29 -1.66 -7.75
N LEU A 108 -7.03 -0.37 -7.52
CA LEU A 108 -5.72 0.23 -7.72
C LEU A 108 -4.74 -0.13 -6.58
N GLY A 109 -5.20 -0.08 -5.33
CA GLY A 109 -4.38 -0.34 -4.15
C GLY A 109 -4.10 -1.81 -3.90
N SER A 110 -5.02 -2.71 -4.24
CA SER A 110 -4.90 -4.16 -4.02
C SER A 110 -4.14 -4.89 -5.13
N ASN A 111 -3.81 -4.21 -6.24
CA ASN A 111 -3.00 -4.74 -7.32
C ASN A 111 -1.58 -4.16 -7.22
N MET A 112 -0.61 -4.97 -6.80
CA MET A 112 0.74 -4.46 -6.48
C MET A 112 1.47 -3.86 -7.70
N LYS A 113 1.30 -4.44 -8.89
CA LYS A 113 1.85 -3.89 -10.15
C LYS A 113 1.26 -2.52 -10.51
N ARG A 114 0.03 -2.22 -10.08
CA ARG A 114 -0.59 -0.90 -10.26
C ARG A 114 -0.23 0.04 -9.11
N ALA A 115 -0.19 -0.47 -7.88
CA ALA A 115 0.14 0.28 -6.69
C ALA A 115 1.57 0.86 -6.75
N SER A 116 2.52 0.09 -7.30
CA SER A 116 3.91 0.54 -7.46
C SER A 116 4.04 1.83 -8.29
N ARG A 117 3.11 2.07 -9.23
CA ARG A 117 3.09 3.27 -10.09
C ARG A 117 2.76 4.57 -9.36
N PHE A 118 2.27 4.50 -8.12
CA PHE A 118 2.03 5.69 -7.30
C PHE A 118 3.28 6.22 -6.61
N PHE A 119 4.35 5.43 -6.56
CA PHE A 119 5.60 5.85 -5.95
C PHE A 119 6.47 6.62 -6.95
N SER A 120 7.31 7.51 -6.40
CA SER A 120 8.29 8.23 -7.20
C SER A 120 9.28 7.27 -7.84
N VAL A 121 9.75 7.56 -9.05
CA VAL A 121 10.80 6.79 -9.74
C VAL A 121 12.12 6.74 -8.97
N PHE A 122 12.31 7.64 -8.00
CA PHE A 122 13.48 7.66 -7.11
C PHE A 122 13.34 6.73 -5.89
N LEU A 123 12.15 6.15 -5.68
CA LEU A 123 11.88 5.17 -4.65
C LEU A 123 11.75 3.80 -5.31
N ASN A 124 12.67 2.90 -5.03
CA ASN A 124 12.48 1.50 -5.37
C ASN A 124 11.53 0.89 -4.32
N VAL A 125 10.25 0.80 -4.67
CA VAL A 125 9.21 0.28 -3.79
C VAL A 125 8.76 -1.07 -4.28
N ASP A 126 8.94 -2.06 -3.42
CA ASP A 126 8.50 -3.42 -3.64
C ASP A 126 7.41 -3.78 -2.64
N VAL A 127 6.31 -4.36 -3.12
CA VAL A 127 5.14 -4.69 -2.31
C VAL A 127 4.67 -6.10 -2.62
N HIS A 128 4.64 -6.95 -1.58
CA HIS A 128 4.21 -8.33 -1.66
C HIS A 128 2.94 -8.54 -0.87
N ILE A 129 1.96 -9.23 -1.46
CA ILE A 129 0.79 -9.71 -0.69
C ILE A 129 1.21 -10.98 0.03
N VAL A 130 1.30 -10.90 1.36
CA VAL A 130 1.71 -12.04 2.20
C VAL A 130 0.53 -12.92 2.60
N GLN A 131 -0.68 -12.36 2.64
CA GLN A 131 -1.90 -13.13 2.86
C GLN A 131 -3.12 -12.42 2.26
N HIS A 132 -3.96 -13.19 1.56
CA HIS A 132 -5.36 -12.83 1.35
C HIS A 132 -6.19 -13.36 2.52
N VAL A 133 -6.77 -12.46 3.32
CA VAL A 133 -7.67 -12.86 4.42
C VAL A 133 -9.08 -13.07 3.87
N ASP A 134 -9.56 -12.15 3.04
CA ASP A 134 -10.79 -12.26 2.25
C ASP A 134 -10.75 -11.28 1.03
N MET A 135 -11.89 -10.99 0.43
CA MET A 135 -12.01 -10.07 -0.73
C MET A 135 -11.74 -8.60 -0.42
N ASN A 136 -11.77 -8.21 0.85
CA ASN A 136 -11.65 -6.84 1.34
C ASN A 136 -10.45 -6.64 2.27
N ASN A 137 -9.67 -7.68 2.55
CA ASN A 137 -8.60 -7.66 3.53
C ASN A 137 -7.39 -8.42 2.97
N ILE A 138 -6.31 -7.68 2.73
CA ILE A 138 -5.02 -8.25 2.32
C ILE A 138 -3.92 -7.76 3.26
N VAL A 139 -3.01 -8.66 3.61
CA VAL A 139 -1.80 -8.32 4.36
C VAL A 139 -0.67 -8.16 3.37
N CYS A 140 0.07 -7.07 3.50
CA CYS A 140 1.17 -6.72 2.62
C CYS A 140 2.47 -6.52 3.41
N LEU A 141 3.57 -6.94 2.81
CA LEU A 141 4.92 -6.54 3.18
C LEU A 141 5.41 -5.55 2.12
N ARG A 142 5.90 -4.40 2.54
CA ARG A 142 6.51 -3.42 1.64
C ARG A 142 7.92 -3.10 2.06
N THR A 143 8.80 -3.00 1.06
CA THR A 143 10.14 -2.44 1.22
C THR A 143 10.27 -1.20 0.36
N VAL A 144 10.94 -0.17 0.90
CA VAL A 144 11.24 1.08 0.20
C VAL A 144 12.73 1.30 0.31
N ASN A 145 13.41 1.27 -0.83
CA ASN A 145 14.82 1.53 -0.95
C ASN A 145 15.02 2.82 -1.76
N GLN A 146 15.70 3.79 -1.17
CA GLN A 146 16.14 4.99 -1.86
C GLN A 146 17.64 4.87 -2.15
N ALA A 147 18.04 5.07 -3.41
CA ALA A 147 19.41 4.81 -3.86
C ALA A 147 20.47 5.49 -2.98
N ASP A 148 20.23 6.74 -2.59
CA ASP A 148 21.18 7.61 -1.87
C ASP A 148 21.17 7.44 -0.34
N HIS A 149 20.36 6.52 0.20
CA HIS A 149 20.28 6.30 1.64
C HIS A 149 20.78 4.91 2.02
N ASP A 150 21.55 4.83 3.11
CA ASP A 150 22.03 3.57 3.69
C ASP A 150 20.93 2.84 4.50
N VAL A 151 19.66 3.08 4.15
CA VAL A 151 18.50 2.55 4.88
C VAL A 151 17.49 1.96 3.90
N VAL A 152 16.91 0.82 4.28
CA VAL A 152 15.70 0.25 3.68
C VAL A 152 14.57 0.35 4.68
N LEU A 153 13.46 0.98 4.28
CA LEU A 153 12.26 1.06 5.11
C LEU A 153 11.41 -0.18 4.84
N LYS A 154 11.01 -0.89 5.90
CA LYS A 154 10.11 -2.03 5.84
C LYS A 154 8.80 -1.73 6.54
N SER A 155 7.70 -2.25 6.03
CA SER A 155 6.39 -2.15 6.69
C SER A 155 5.60 -3.43 6.44
N LEU A 156 5.03 -3.99 7.50
CA LEU A 156 3.99 -5.01 7.43
C LEU A 156 2.68 -4.31 7.72
N TYR A 157 1.68 -4.43 6.86
CA TYR A 157 0.41 -3.74 7.05
C TYR A 157 -0.78 -4.52 6.53
N LEU A 158 -1.94 -4.30 7.15
CA LEU A 158 -3.25 -4.67 6.63
C LEU A 158 -3.72 -3.54 5.70
N LEU A 159 -4.00 -3.88 4.44
CA LEU A 159 -4.81 -3.07 3.55
C LEU A 159 -6.23 -3.63 3.57
N THR A 160 -7.17 -2.84 4.07
CA THR A 160 -8.55 -3.25 4.30
C THR A 160 -9.55 -2.23 3.77
N ARG A 161 -10.68 -2.73 3.26
CA ARG A 161 -11.82 -1.91 2.85
C ARG A 161 -13.06 -2.33 3.63
N PHE A 162 -13.80 -1.37 4.18
CA PHE A 162 -15.06 -1.65 4.86
C PHE A 162 -16.07 -0.51 4.68
N GLU A 163 -17.34 -0.87 4.75
CA GLU A 163 -18.46 0.05 4.68
C GLU A 163 -18.83 0.56 6.08
N THR A 164 -19.32 1.78 6.14
CA THR A 164 -19.78 2.48 7.34
C THR A 164 -21.08 3.20 7.01
N GLU A 165 -21.80 3.66 8.03
CA GLU A 165 -23.00 4.50 7.85
C GLU A 165 -22.75 5.78 7.03
N LYS A 166 -21.48 6.20 6.90
CA LYS A 166 -21.08 7.45 6.22
C LYS A 166 -20.43 7.22 4.85
N GLY A 167 -20.38 5.97 4.39
CA GLY A 167 -19.70 5.56 3.15
C GLY A 167 -18.59 4.55 3.42
N PHE A 168 -17.56 4.54 2.58
CA PHE A 168 -16.53 3.52 2.59
C PHE A 168 -15.21 4.06 3.16
N ILE A 169 -14.45 3.17 3.81
CA ILE A 169 -13.09 3.45 4.26
C ILE A 169 -12.17 2.41 3.62
N ILE A 170 -11.03 2.88 3.09
CA ILE A 170 -9.90 2.04 2.72
C ILE A 170 -8.77 2.44 3.66
N LEU A 171 -8.29 1.49 4.43
CA LEU A 171 -7.33 1.71 5.51
C LEU A 171 -6.06 0.92 5.23
N VAL A 172 -4.91 1.57 5.41
CA VAL A 172 -3.63 0.93 5.62
C VAL A 172 -3.30 1.05 7.11
N HIS A 173 -3.22 -0.10 7.77
CA HIS A 173 -2.91 -0.20 9.20
C HIS A 173 -1.67 -1.08 9.40
N GLY A 174 -0.62 -0.54 10.00
CA GLY A 174 0.60 -1.26 10.30
C GLY A 174 0.35 -2.42 11.26
N LEU A 175 1.10 -3.48 11.07
CA LEU A 175 1.06 -4.69 11.86
C LEU A 175 2.42 -4.91 12.50
N ASP A 176 2.43 -5.58 13.64
CA ASP A 176 3.66 -5.94 14.33
C ASP A 176 4.53 -6.86 13.44
N PRO A 177 5.76 -6.45 13.08
CA PRO A 177 6.69 -7.27 12.30
C PRO A 177 7.05 -8.60 12.96
N ALA A 178 6.93 -8.72 14.29
CA ALA A 178 7.18 -9.97 15.01
C ALA A 178 6.22 -11.10 14.62
N ARG A 179 5.18 -10.81 13.83
CA ARG A 179 4.29 -11.82 13.24
C ARG A 179 4.92 -12.60 12.08
N LEU A 180 5.98 -12.09 11.48
CA LEU A 180 6.77 -12.79 10.47
C LEU A 180 7.76 -13.69 11.22
N GLU A 181 7.63 -15.01 11.10
CA GLU A 181 8.66 -15.94 11.55
C GLU A 181 9.71 -16.01 10.42
N ASP A 182 10.97 -15.77 10.80
CA ASP A 182 12.08 -15.50 9.89
C ASP A 182 12.40 -16.72 9.00
N ASP A 183 12.66 -16.45 7.71
CA ASP A 183 13.64 -17.20 6.91
C ASP A 183 14.02 -16.51 5.57
N PHE A 184 13.33 -15.43 5.15
CA PHE A 184 13.72 -14.67 3.94
C PHE A 184 13.58 -13.15 4.04
N THR A 185 13.06 -12.60 5.13
CA THR A 185 13.10 -11.15 5.37
C THR A 185 14.52 -10.64 5.60
N THR A 186 15.45 -11.54 5.90
CA THR A 186 16.89 -11.35 6.07
C THR A 186 17.68 -11.56 4.76
N LEU A 187 17.10 -11.24 3.59
CA LEU A 187 17.94 -10.65 2.54
C LEU A 187 18.34 -9.26 3.04
N ALA A 188 19.33 -9.21 3.94
CA ALA A 188 20.04 -7.98 4.22
C ALA A 188 20.42 -7.42 2.86
N MET A 189 19.86 -6.27 2.49
CA MET A 189 20.44 -5.50 1.39
C MET A 189 21.84 -5.17 1.86
N VAL A 190 22.82 -5.94 1.40
CA VAL A 190 24.18 -5.96 1.95
C VAL A 190 24.69 -4.52 2.02
N GLY A 191 24.90 -4.03 3.25
CA GLY A 191 25.39 -2.66 3.51
C GLY A 191 24.33 -1.61 3.88
N LYS A 192 23.02 -1.91 3.90
CA LYS A 192 21.97 -0.97 4.35
C LYS A 192 21.35 -1.41 5.68
N ALA A 193 21.07 -0.44 6.55
CA ALA A 193 20.32 -0.64 7.78
C ALA A 193 18.81 -0.81 7.49
N GLU A 194 18.13 -1.64 8.27
CA GLU A 194 16.69 -1.86 8.11
C GLU A 194 15.91 -1.11 9.19
N ILE A 195 14.87 -0.38 8.77
CA ILE A 195 13.99 0.34 9.69
C ILE A 195 12.55 -0.09 9.44
N TRP A 196 11.89 -0.59 10.47
CA TRP A 196 10.47 -0.92 10.44
C TRP A 196 9.62 0.32 10.73
N HIS A 197 8.67 0.60 9.86
CA HIS A 197 7.70 1.67 10.01
C HIS A 197 6.31 1.12 10.30
N ASP A 198 5.68 1.71 11.31
CA ASP A 198 4.24 1.59 11.55
C ASP A 198 3.49 2.60 10.67
N GLU A 199 2.34 2.19 10.15
CA GLU A 199 1.56 2.97 9.19
C GLU A 199 0.12 3.12 9.61
N PHE A 200 -0.40 4.32 9.47
CA PHE A 200 -1.82 4.57 9.64
C PHE A 200 -2.27 5.64 8.65
N ARG A 201 -2.99 5.24 7.60
CA ARG A 201 -3.52 6.14 6.58
C ARG A 201 -4.81 5.59 5.99
N TRP A 202 -5.72 6.50 5.63
CA TRP A 202 -7.07 6.21 5.15
C TRP A 202 -7.54 7.29 4.17
#